data_AF-W8E840-F1
#
_entry.id   AF-W8E840-F1
#
_cell.length_a   1.000
_cell.length_b   1.000
_cell.length_c   1.000
_cell.angle_alpha   90.00
_cell.angle_beta   90.00
_cell.angle_gamma   90.00
#
_symmetry.space_group_name_H-M   'P 1'
#
loop_
_entity.id
_entity.type
_entity.pdbx_description
1 polymer ?
#
loop_
_entity_poly.entity_id
_entity_poly.type
_entity_poly.pdbx_seq_one_letter_code
_entity_poly.pdbx_strand_id
1 'polypeptide(L)'
;MKTLSGLTAALLLSAYCCTALASGADEANREFIRQQESFSQQLRGQDNAPLRQMLEQQVRQNPLSADDARFIGELKQRQREDQQDKPTHGALYFVSFAIPQAGLKRMLTEARRYDIPATLRGMVNNDMKTTATAVMALVQDGSASGVAIDPTRFREYGITSVPSLVVYCEAGHDVIRGNLHLKQALEKVVGKGECRDEAQQLLNKGDAR
;
A
#
# COMPACT_ATOMS: atom_id res chain seq x y z
N MET A 1 -32.94 68.86 -23.80
CA MET A 1 -33.89 68.53 -22.70
C MET A 1 -33.52 67.14 -22.20
N LYS A 2 -32.82 67.05 -21.07
CA LYS A 2 -33.32 66.70 -19.71
C LYS A 2 -33.12 65.20 -19.36
N THR A 3 -31.91 64.92 -18.85
CA THR A 3 -31.54 64.31 -17.55
C THR A 3 -32.24 63.07 -16.95
N LEU A 4 -31.33 62.19 -16.43
CA LEU A 4 -31.33 61.44 -15.15
C LEU A 4 -31.93 60.02 -15.08
N SER A 5 -31.04 59.02 -14.92
CA SER A 5 -30.89 58.10 -13.77
C SER A 5 -30.12 56.85 -14.25
N GLY A 6 -29.00 56.38 -13.71
CA GLY A 6 -28.51 56.45 -12.33
C GLY A 6 -28.49 55.02 -11.77
N LEU A 7 -27.27 54.47 -11.58
CA LEU A 7 -26.92 53.33 -10.72
C LEU A 7 -27.77 52.04 -10.82
N THR A 8 -27.22 50.94 -11.35
CA THR A 8 -27.55 49.56 -10.86
C THR A 8 -26.71 48.43 -11.46
N ALA A 9 -26.06 48.57 -12.61
CA ALA A 9 -25.47 47.39 -13.29
C ALA A 9 -24.00 47.06 -12.96
N ALA A 10 -23.37 47.76 -12.00
CA ALA A 10 -21.96 47.52 -11.62
C ALA A 10 -21.79 46.45 -10.51
N LEU A 11 -22.87 45.81 -10.06
CA LEU A 11 -22.87 44.90 -8.91
C LEU A 11 -22.93 43.40 -9.25
N LEU A 12 -22.89 43.02 -10.53
CA LEU A 12 -22.97 41.61 -10.95
C LEU A 12 -21.67 41.02 -11.53
N LEU A 13 -20.56 41.76 -11.51
CA LEU A 13 -19.24 41.27 -11.96
C LEU A 13 -18.26 40.93 -10.83
N SER A 14 -18.62 41.15 -9.56
CA SER A 14 -17.75 40.85 -8.41
C SER A 14 -17.97 39.45 -7.80
N ALA A 15 -18.93 38.66 -8.29
CA ALA A 15 -19.27 37.35 -7.73
C ALA A 15 -18.53 36.16 -8.37
N TYR A 16 -17.71 36.37 -9.40
CA TYR A 16 -17.02 35.29 -10.13
C TYR A 16 -15.53 35.11 -9.77
N CYS A 17 -15.00 35.81 -8.77
CA CYS A 17 -13.56 35.79 -8.47
C CYS A 17 -13.16 35.14 -7.14
N CYS A 18 -14.02 34.32 -6.51
CA CYS A 18 -13.73 33.74 -5.18
C CYS A 18 -13.99 32.23 -5.03
N THR A 19 -13.83 31.43 -6.09
CA THR A 19 -13.80 29.96 -5.98
C THR A 19 -12.55 29.32 -6.59
N ALA A 20 -11.41 30.01 -6.57
CA ALA A 20 -10.15 29.49 -7.11
C ALA A 20 -8.96 29.47 -6.11
N LEU A 21 -9.18 29.77 -4.83
CA LEU A 21 -8.08 29.87 -3.85
C LEU A 21 -7.90 28.63 -2.96
N ALA A 22 -8.75 27.61 -3.09
CA ALA A 22 -8.62 26.37 -2.31
C ALA A 22 -7.86 25.24 -3.03
N SER A 23 -7.68 25.30 -4.36
CA SER A 23 -6.99 24.27 -5.13
C SER A 23 -5.48 24.52 -5.31
N GLY A 24 -5.03 25.78 -5.26
CA GLY A 24 -3.64 26.14 -5.59
C GLY A 24 -2.60 25.61 -4.59
N ALA A 25 -2.95 25.50 -3.30
CA ALA A 25 -2.05 25.00 -2.27
C ALA A 25 -1.79 23.48 -2.41
N ASP A 26 -2.83 22.70 -2.74
CA ASP A 26 -2.70 21.26 -2.99
C ASP A 26 -2.01 20.97 -4.34
N GLU A 27 -2.27 21.77 -5.37
CA GLU A 27 -1.63 21.64 -6.69
C GLU A 27 -0.12 21.93 -6.60
N ALA A 28 0.27 23.07 -6.01
CA ALA A 28 1.67 23.44 -5.84
C ALA A 28 2.43 22.44 -4.95
N ASN A 29 1.79 21.92 -3.91
CA ASN A 29 2.38 20.88 -3.07
C ASN A 29 2.58 19.56 -3.83
N ARG A 30 1.63 19.17 -4.69
CA ARG A 30 1.76 17.98 -5.55
C ARG A 30 2.83 18.16 -6.62
N GLU A 31 2.96 19.34 -7.20
CA GLU A 31 4.02 19.66 -8.15
C GLU A 31 5.40 19.63 -7.50
N PHE A 32 5.54 20.22 -6.31
CA PHE A 32 6.77 20.17 -5.53
C PHE A 32 7.19 18.72 -5.20
N ILE A 33 6.24 17.87 -4.77
CA ILE A 33 6.52 16.45 -4.48
C ILE A 33 6.94 15.71 -5.76
N ARG A 34 6.23 15.91 -6.88
CA ARG A 34 6.61 15.30 -8.17
C ARG A 34 7.99 15.76 -8.64
N GLN A 35 8.33 17.03 -8.44
CA GLN A 35 9.63 17.58 -8.78
C GLN A 35 10.74 16.97 -7.90
N GLN A 36 10.47 16.78 -6.61
CA GLN A 36 11.42 16.13 -5.71
C GLN A 36 11.60 14.63 -6.06
N GLU A 37 10.52 13.93 -6.38
CA GLU A 37 10.56 12.53 -6.82
C GLU A 37 11.32 12.38 -8.14
N SER A 38 11.02 13.20 -9.16
CA SER A 38 11.69 13.13 -10.47
C SER A 38 13.17 13.47 -10.37
N PHE A 39 13.53 14.49 -9.58
CA PHE A 39 14.93 14.81 -9.28
C PHE A 39 15.65 13.65 -8.59
N SER A 40 14.99 13.02 -7.61
CA SER A 40 15.55 11.84 -6.93
C SER A 40 15.75 10.64 -7.88
N GLN A 41 14.82 10.42 -8.82
CA GLN A 41 14.93 9.37 -9.82
C GLN A 41 16.06 9.66 -10.82
N GLN A 42 16.22 10.92 -11.20
CA GLN A 42 17.28 11.37 -12.09
C GLN A 42 18.67 11.20 -11.45
N LEU A 43 18.80 11.51 -10.15
CA LEU A 43 20.02 11.22 -9.38
C LEU A 43 20.32 9.72 -9.28
N ARG A 44 19.31 8.85 -9.26
CA ARG A 44 19.49 7.39 -9.27
C ARG A 44 19.90 6.85 -10.64
N GLY A 45 19.44 7.49 -11.73
CA GLY A 45 19.74 7.10 -13.11
C GLY A 45 21.04 7.70 -13.67
N GLN A 46 21.54 8.79 -13.09
CA GLN A 46 22.85 9.33 -13.42
C GLN A 46 23.96 8.42 -12.90
N ASP A 47 24.91 8.08 -13.77
CA ASP A 47 26.13 7.39 -13.37
C ASP A 47 27.02 8.37 -12.60
N ASN A 48 26.74 8.48 -11.31
CA ASN A 48 27.45 9.36 -10.37
C ASN A 48 28.76 8.73 -9.91
N ALA A 49 29.58 8.23 -10.84
CA ALA A 49 30.86 7.58 -10.54
C ALA A 49 31.77 8.42 -9.63
N PRO A 50 31.92 9.75 -9.82
CA PRO A 50 32.69 10.59 -8.91
C PRO A 50 32.10 10.63 -7.49
N LEU A 51 30.78 10.68 -7.37
CA LEU A 51 30.08 10.68 -6.08
C LEU A 51 30.22 9.33 -5.37
N ARG A 52 30.15 8.22 -6.12
CA ARG A 52 30.38 6.86 -5.61
C ARG A 52 31.80 6.71 -5.09
N GLN A 53 32.79 7.17 -5.85
CA GLN A 53 34.19 7.17 -5.40
C GLN A 53 34.39 8.01 -4.15
N MET A 54 33.77 9.19 -4.06
CA MET A 54 33.82 10.04 -2.87
C MET A 54 33.17 9.36 -1.65
N LEU A 55 32.00 8.74 -1.82
CA LEU A 55 31.31 7.95 -0.79
C LEU A 55 32.16 6.76 -0.32
N GLU A 56 32.77 6.02 -1.25
CA GLU A 56 33.66 4.90 -0.94
C GLU A 56 34.90 5.36 -0.16
N GLN A 57 35.49 6.50 -0.54
CA GLN A 57 36.58 7.11 0.22
C GLN A 57 36.14 7.50 1.62
N GLN A 58 34.95 8.09 1.77
CA GLN A 58 34.43 8.50 3.08
C GLN A 58 34.12 7.31 3.98
N VAL A 59 33.56 6.22 3.44
CA VAL A 59 33.35 4.96 4.17
C VAL A 59 34.68 4.33 4.59
N ARG A 60 35.72 4.42 3.75
CA ARG A 60 37.08 3.97 4.11
C ARG A 60 37.72 4.82 5.20
N GLN A 61 37.47 6.14 5.18
CA GLN A 61 38.02 7.07 6.16
C GLN A 61 37.31 6.99 7.52
N ASN A 62 36.06 6.54 7.55
CA ASN A 62 35.28 6.36 8.78
C ASN A 62 34.66 4.95 8.83
N PRO A 63 35.48 3.91 9.07
CA PRO A 63 34.98 2.54 9.11
C PRO A 63 34.05 2.35 10.31
N LEU A 64 33.04 1.50 10.12
CA LEU A 64 32.21 1.03 11.23
C LEU A 64 33.09 0.34 12.28
N SER A 65 32.66 0.40 13.54
CA SER A 65 33.28 -0.41 14.58
C SER A 65 33.16 -1.90 14.23
N ALA A 66 34.08 -2.73 14.73
CA ALA A 66 34.04 -4.17 14.48
C ALA A 66 32.73 -4.81 14.98
N ASP A 67 32.14 -4.26 16.04
CA ASP A 67 30.89 -4.74 16.62
C ASP A 67 29.70 -4.39 15.73
N ASP A 68 29.62 -3.14 15.25
CA ASP A 68 28.56 -2.71 14.32
C ASP A 68 28.62 -3.46 13.00
N ALA A 69 29.83 -3.68 12.47
CA ALA A 69 30.03 -4.42 11.23
C ALA A 69 29.54 -5.88 11.35
N ARG A 70 29.82 -6.54 12.48
CA ARG A 70 29.32 -7.90 12.76
C ARG A 70 27.80 -7.91 12.90
N PHE A 71 27.24 -7.00 13.69
CA PHE A 71 25.79 -6.89 13.89
C PHE A 71 25.04 -6.67 12.57
N ILE A 72 25.49 -5.72 11.73
CA ILE A 72 24.88 -5.48 10.41
C ILE A 72 25.02 -6.70 9.50
N GLY A 73 26.15 -7.41 9.57
CA GLY A 73 26.36 -8.67 8.85
C GLY A 73 25.34 -9.74 9.25
N GLU A 74 25.14 -9.95 10.55
CA GLU A 74 24.15 -10.90 11.07
C GLU A 74 22.72 -10.51 10.68
N LEU A 75 22.35 -9.23 10.75
CA LEU A 75 21.04 -8.76 10.31
C LEU A 75 20.80 -9.03 8.82
N LYS A 76 21.79 -8.75 7.98
CA LYS A 76 21.70 -9.04 6.53
C LYS A 76 21.55 -10.53 6.27
N GLN A 77 22.26 -11.37 7.03
CA GLN A 77 22.18 -12.82 6.89
C GLN A 77 20.78 -13.33 7.27
N ARG A 78 20.25 -12.93 8.43
CA ARG A 78 18.87 -13.26 8.83
C ARG A 78 17.84 -12.79 7.82
N GLN A 79 17.98 -11.57 7.31
CA GLN A 79 17.06 -11.05 6.29
C GLN A 79 17.10 -11.86 4.99
N ARG A 80 18.26 -12.42 4.61
CA ARG A 80 18.38 -13.30 3.44
C ARG A 80 17.76 -14.68 3.69
N GLU A 81 17.96 -15.23 4.88
CA GLU A 81 17.35 -16.49 5.30
C GLU A 81 15.83 -16.38 5.33
N ASP A 82 15.29 -15.31 5.94
CA ASP A 82 13.85 -15.00 5.93
C ASP A 82 13.28 -14.79 4.51
N GLN A 83 14.11 -14.30 3.56
CA GLN A 83 13.72 -14.18 2.15
C GLN A 83 13.76 -15.51 1.40
N GLN A 84 14.65 -16.43 1.77
CA GLN A 84 14.74 -17.77 1.18
C GLN A 84 13.58 -18.67 1.61
N ASP A 85 13.08 -18.50 2.83
CA ASP A 85 11.90 -19.20 3.36
C ASP A 85 10.57 -18.51 2.98
N LYS A 86 10.56 -17.56 2.02
CA LYS A 86 9.30 -16.96 1.56
C LYS A 86 8.43 -18.06 0.96
N PRO A 87 7.19 -18.26 1.44
CA PRO A 87 6.31 -19.28 0.90
C PRO A 87 6.18 -19.09 -0.61
N THR A 88 6.43 -20.16 -1.37
CA THR A 88 6.27 -20.15 -2.84
C THR A 88 4.81 -20.34 -3.25
N HIS A 89 3.95 -20.71 -2.31
CA HIS A 89 2.53 -20.95 -2.52
C HIS A 89 1.68 -20.36 -1.39
N GLY A 90 0.47 -19.91 -1.69
CA GLY A 90 -0.47 -19.39 -0.71
C GLY A 90 -1.38 -18.29 -1.25
N ALA A 91 -1.95 -17.49 -0.34
CA ALA A 91 -2.78 -16.35 -0.72
C ALA A 91 -2.54 -15.13 0.17
N LEU A 92 -2.86 -13.95 -0.36
CA LEU A 92 -2.82 -12.68 0.33
C LEU A 92 -4.08 -11.88 0.05
N TYR A 93 -4.64 -11.29 1.09
CA TYR A 93 -5.82 -10.45 0.96
C TYR A 93 -5.48 -8.97 1.21
N PHE A 94 -5.64 -8.15 0.18
CA PHE A 94 -5.27 -6.75 0.20
C PHE A 94 -6.47 -5.87 0.53
N VAL A 95 -6.33 -5.08 1.59
CA VAL A 95 -7.38 -4.20 2.14
C VAL A 95 -6.82 -2.81 2.48
N SER A 96 -7.69 -1.87 2.81
CA SER A 96 -7.30 -0.52 3.25
C SER A 96 -8.34 0.06 4.20
N PHE A 97 -7.93 1.01 5.03
CA PHE A 97 -8.81 1.81 5.89
C PHE A 97 -9.72 2.78 5.15
N ALA A 98 -9.56 2.94 3.83
CA ALA A 98 -10.57 3.60 2.99
C ALA A 98 -11.91 2.83 2.99
N ILE A 99 -11.90 1.55 3.35
CA ILE A 99 -13.09 0.73 3.52
C ILE A 99 -13.69 1.03 4.91
N PRO A 100 -15.01 1.27 5.03
CA PRO A 100 -15.65 1.47 6.32
C PRO A 100 -15.37 0.32 7.30
N GLN A 101 -15.21 0.63 8.59
CA GLN A 101 -14.82 -0.33 9.63
C GLN A 101 -15.70 -1.59 9.65
N ALA A 102 -17.02 -1.45 9.47
CA ALA A 102 -17.95 -2.58 9.41
C ALA A 102 -17.67 -3.52 8.23
N GLY A 103 -17.33 -2.96 7.06
CA GLY A 103 -16.92 -3.73 5.88
C GLY A 103 -15.58 -4.42 6.10
N LEU A 104 -14.60 -3.69 6.62
CA LEU A 104 -13.28 -4.22 6.92
C LEU A 104 -13.33 -5.36 7.95
N LYS A 105 -14.15 -5.24 9.00
CA LYS A 105 -14.37 -6.27 10.01
C LYS A 105 -14.88 -7.59 9.41
N ARG A 106 -15.89 -7.50 8.54
CA ARG A 106 -16.45 -8.65 7.82
C ARG A 106 -15.41 -9.31 6.93
N MET A 107 -14.70 -8.50 6.15
CA MET A 107 -13.64 -8.93 5.24
C MET A 107 -12.50 -9.67 5.96
N LEU A 108 -12.03 -9.15 7.09
CA LEU A 108 -10.96 -9.78 7.87
C LEU A 108 -11.43 -11.07 8.55
N THR A 109 -12.67 -11.10 9.03
CA THR A 109 -13.27 -12.31 9.61
C THR A 109 -13.31 -13.43 8.57
N GLU A 110 -13.70 -13.09 7.34
CA GLU A 110 -13.72 -14.02 6.22
C GLU A 110 -12.30 -14.49 5.86
N ALA A 111 -11.33 -13.57 5.76
CA ALA A 111 -9.94 -13.92 5.46
C ALA A 111 -9.34 -14.89 6.47
N ARG A 112 -9.62 -14.66 7.76
CA ARG A 112 -9.20 -15.56 8.84
C ARG A 112 -9.81 -16.95 8.71
N ARG A 113 -11.06 -17.08 8.25
CA ARG A 113 -11.70 -18.39 8.05
C ARG A 113 -10.87 -19.26 7.12
N TYR A 114 -10.42 -18.69 6.01
CA TYR A 114 -9.60 -19.37 4.99
C TYR A 114 -8.09 -19.37 5.31
N ASP A 115 -7.68 -18.87 6.48
CA ASP A 115 -6.27 -18.75 6.88
C ASP A 115 -5.44 -17.86 5.95
N ILE A 116 -6.09 -16.86 5.34
CA ILE A 116 -5.46 -15.94 4.38
C ILE A 116 -5.01 -14.68 5.12
N PRO A 117 -3.69 -14.39 5.18
CA PRO A 117 -3.19 -13.19 5.83
C PRO A 117 -3.65 -11.92 5.08
N ALA A 118 -4.13 -10.95 5.84
CA ALA A 118 -4.53 -9.66 5.31
C ALA A 118 -3.37 -8.66 5.34
N THR A 119 -3.24 -7.87 4.27
CA THR A 119 -2.25 -6.80 4.12
C THR A 119 -2.96 -5.47 3.90
N LEU A 120 -2.66 -4.49 4.77
CA LEU A 120 -3.20 -3.14 4.72
C LEU A 120 -2.35 -2.21 3.86
N ARG A 121 -3.04 -1.40 3.05
CA ARG A 121 -2.42 -0.29 2.34
C ARG A 121 -2.15 0.87 3.29
N GLY A 122 -0.95 0.89 3.86
CA GLY A 122 -0.41 2.04 4.60
C GLY A 122 -1.13 2.33 5.93
N MET A 123 -0.96 3.58 6.38
CA MET A 123 -1.48 4.10 7.66
C MET A 123 -2.85 4.78 7.53
N VAL A 124 -3.62 4.74 8.62
CA VAL A 124 -4.76 5.64 8.84
C VAL A 124 -4.22 7.06 9.01
N ASN A 125 -4.65 7.99 8.16
CA ASN A 125 -4.33 9.42 8.26
C ASN A 125 -2.83 9.73 8.45
N ASN A 126 -1.94 8.88 7.93
CA ASN A 126 -0.49 8.96 8.13
C ASN A 126 -0.03 8.92 9.61
N ASP A 127 -0.86 8.42 10.52
CA ASP A 127 -0.59 8.36 11.94
C ASP A 127 -0.50 6.91 12.45
N MET A 128 0.65 6.57 13.02
CA MET A 128 0.92 5.21 13.49
C MET A 128 0.14 4.85 14.75
N LYS A 129 -0.12 5.82 15.63
CA LYS A 129 -0.89 5.57 16.87
C LYS A 129 -2.35 5.25 16.55
N THR A 130 -2.96 6.03 15.67
CA THR A 130 -4.33 5.82 15.19
C THR A 130 -4.42 4.51 14.44
N THR A 131 -3.44 4.21 13.57
CA THR A 131 -3.37 2.93 12.86
C THR A 131 -3.28 1.76 13.83
N ALA A 132 -2.39 1.82 14.83
CA ALA A 132 -2.24 0.78 15.83
C ALA A 132 -3.55 0.56 16.60
N THR A 133 -4.22 1.65 17.03
CA THR A 133 -5.51 1.58 17.72
C THR A 133 -6.58 0.90 16.86
N ALA A 134 -6.67 1.27 15.59
CA ALA A 134 -7.64 0.69 14.66
C ALA A 134 -7.37 -0.80 14.39
N VAL A 135 -6.11 -1.20 14.18
CA VAL A 135 -5.73 -2.60 14.02
C VAL A 135 -6.00 -3.39 15.30
N MET A 136 -5.64 -2.85 16.46
CA MET A 136 -5.89 -3.49 17.76
C MET A 136 -7.39 -3.72 17.99
N ALA A 137 -8.25 -2.76 17.66
CA ALA A 137 -9.70 -2.94 17.75
C ALA A 137 -10.20 -4.11 16.88
N LEU A 138 -9.66 -4.26 15.67
CA LEU A 138 -10.01 -5.37 14.77
C LEU A 138 -9.53 -6.74 15.28
N VAL A 139 -8.39 -6.78 15.97
CA VAL A 139 -7.83 -7.99 16.57
C VAL A 139 -8.58 -8.37 17.87
N GLN A 140 -8.84 -7.40 18.74
CA GLN A 140 -9.58 -7.60 20.01
C GLN A 140 -11.01 -8.08 19.78
N ASP A 141 -11.68 -7.55 18.76
CA ASP A 141 -13.00 -8.01 18.31
C ASP A 141 -12.98 -9.43 17.70
N GLY A 142 -11.81 -10.08 17.67
CA GLY A 142 -11.63 -11.39 17.08
C GLY A 142 -11.97 -11.40 15.60
N SER A 143 -11.76 -10.30 14.89
CA SER A 143 -12.05 -10.21 13.45
C SER A 143 -10.81 -10.38 12.58
N ALA A 144 -9.62 -10.12 13.14
CA ALA A 144 -8.34 -10.39 12.49
C ALA A 144 -7.41 -11.15 13.44
N SER A 145 -6.59 -12.05 12.91
CA SER A 145 -5.49 -12.67 13.69
C SER A 145 -4.24 -11.78 13.76
N GLY A 146 -4.28 -10.63 13.09
CA GLY A 146 -3.15 -9.75 12.81
C GLY A 146 -3.29 -9.19 11.40
N VAL A 147 -2.67 -8.05 11.12
CA VAL A 147 -2.66 -7.44 9.79
C VAL A 147 -1.27 -6.89 9.51
N ALA A 148 -0.73 -7.15 8.32
CA ALA A 148 0.56 -6.63 7.90
C ALA A 148 0.40 -5.28 7.19
N ILE A 149 1.33 -4.35 7.37
CA ILE A 149 1.44 -3.14 6.55
C ILE A 149 2.68 -3.30 5.68
N ASP A 150 2.48 -3.67 4.42
CA ASP A 150 3.58 -3.96 3.49
C ASP A 150 3.31 -3.30 2.12
N PRO A 151 3.83 -2.09 1.87
CA PRO A 151 3.65 -1.42 0.57
C PRO A 151 4.41 -2.11 -0.57
N THR A 152 5.37 -2.99 -0.27
CA THR A 152 6.15 -3.71 -1.28
C THR A 152 5.31 -4.81 -1.91
N ARG A 153 4.53 -5.56 -1.13
CA ARG A 153 3.59 -6.57 -1.66
C ARG A 153 2.55 -5.96 -2.60
N PHE A 154 2.07 -4.75 -2.33
CA PHE A 154 1.15 -4.06 -3.26
C PHE A 154 1.79 -3.80 -4.63
N ARG A 155 3.08 -3.44 -4.66
CA ARG A 155 3.81 -3.24 -5.92
C ARG A 155 4.16 -4.56 -6.59
N GLU A 156 4.61 -5.56 -5.81
CA GLU A 156 4.98 -6.90 -6.28
C GLU A 156 3.85 -7.54 -7.09
N TYR A 157 2.62 -7.48 -6.60
CA TYR A 157 1.45 -8.07 -7.26
C TYR A 157 0.62 -7.07 -8.09
N GLY A 158 1.11 -5.85 -8.33
CA GLY A 158 0.41 -4.85 -9.14
C GLY A 158 -1.00 -4.49 -8.62
N ILE A 159 -1.16 -4.37 -7.31
CA ILE A 159 -2.44 -4.09 -6.66
C ILE A 159 -2.66 -2.59 -6.57
N THR A 160 -3.49 -2.06 -7.48
CA THR A 160 -3.86 -0.64 -7.55
C THR A 160 -5.17 -0.34 -6.83
N SER A 161 -6.07 -1.34 -6.76
CA SER A 161 -7.41 -1.26 -6.16
C SER A 161 -7.57 -2.27 -5.02
N VAL A 162 -8.35 -1.91 -4.01
CA VAL A 162 -8.74 -2.79 -2.90
C VAL A 162 -10.27 -2.80 -2.74
N PRO A 163 -10.86 -3.89 -2.24
CA PRO A 163 -10.22 -5.15 -1.85
C PRO A 163 -9.74 -5.98 -3.07
N SER A 164 -8.67 -6.75 -2.88
CA SER A 164 -8.15 -7.69 -3.87
C SER A 164 -7.60 -8.95 -3.21
N LEU A 165 -7.89 -10.12 -3.78
CA LEU A 165 -7.30 -11.39 -3.40
C LEU A 165 -6.21 -11.75 -4.41
N VAL A 166 -5.04 -12.14 -3.90
CA VAL A 166 -3.97 -12.75 -4.68
C VAL A 166 -3.80 -14.19 -4.22
N VAL A 167 -3.78 -15.12 -5.16
CA VAL A 167 -3.37 -16.51 -4.94
C VAL A 167 -2.07 -16.69 -5.72
N TYR A 168 -1.03 -17.23 -5.09
CA TYR A 168 0.27 -17.43 -5.71
C TYR A 168 0.74 -18.86 -5.51
N CYS A 169 1.53 -19.32 -6.47
CA CYS A 169 2.06 -20.68 -6.59
C CYS A 169 3.38 -20.62 -7.38
N GLU A 170 4.05 -21.76 -7.56
CA GLU A 170 5.33 -21.79 -8.29
C GLU A 170 5.25 -21.29 -9.74
N ALA A 171 4.08 -21.44 -10.38
CA ALA A 171 3.84 -20.98 -11.74
C ALA A 171 3.68 -19.45 -11.86
N GLY A 172 3.32 -18.75 -10.76
CA GLY A 172 3.00 -17.33 -10.81
C GLY A 172 1.95 -16.92 -9.77
N HIS A 173 1.00 -16.07 -10.19
CA HIS A 173 -0.06 -15.59 -9.32
C HIS A 173 -1.32 -15.18 -10.08
N ASP A 174 -2.47 -15.44 -9.47
CA ASP A 174 -3.79 -14.98 -9.90
C ASP A 174 -4.27 -13.82 -9.03
N VAL A 175 -4.88 -12.80 -9.64
CA VAL A 175 -5.44 -11.65 -8.93
C VAL A 175 -6.93 -11.51 -9.18
N ILE A 176 -7.73 -11.63 -8.13
CA ILE A 176 -9.16 -11.33 -8.14
C ILE A 176 -9.38 -9.96 -7.49
N ARG A 177 -9.81 -8.98 -8.30
CA ARG A 177 -10.10 -7.62 -7.86
C ARG A 177 -11.59 -7.43 -7.60
N GLY A 178 -11.92 -6.66 -6.57
CA GLY A 178 -13.29 -6.26 -6.26
C GLY A 178 -13.85 -6.88 -4.98
N ASN A 179 -15.01 -6.38 -4.58
CA ASN A 179 -15.70 -6.79 -3.35
C ASN A 179 -16.49 -8.10 -3.56
N LEU A 180 -15.77 -9.19 -3.78
CA LEU A 180 -16.33 -10.55 -3.80
C LEU A 180 -16.10 -11.23 -2.45
N HIS A 181 -16.99 -12.15 -2.09
CA HIS A 181 -16.72 -13.09 -1.02
C HIS A 181 -15.49 -13.93 -1.37
N LEU A 182 -14.64 -14.22 -0.39
CA LEU A 182 -13.42 -14.99 -0.58
C LEU A 182 -13.71 -16.38 -1.11
N LYS A 183 -14.84 -17.01 -0.70
CA LYS A 183 -15.27 -18.28 -1.28
C LYS A 183 -15.42 -18.19 -2.80
N GLN A 184 -16.19 -17.19 -3.26
CA GLN A 184 -16.46 -16.96 -4.67
C GLN A 184 -15.19 -16.56 -5.44
N ALA A 185 -14.32 -15.78 -4.81
CA ALA A 185 -13.04 -15.38 -5.39
C ALA A 185 -12.13 -16.60 -5.59
N LEU A 186 -12.02 -17.48 -4.60
CA LEU A 186 -11.25 -18.72 -4.70
C LEU A 186 -11.87 -19.69 -5.72
N GLU A 187 -13.20 -19.88 -5.74
CA GLU A 187 -13.89 -20.68 -6.76
C GLU A 187 -13.61 -20.20 -8.18
N LYS A 188 -13.52 -18.88 -8.37
CA LYS A 188 -13.15 -18.28 -9.65
C LYS A 188 -11.70 -18.60 -10.05
N VAL A 189 -10.78 -18.63 -9.08
CA VAL A 189 -9.39 -19.06 -9.33
C VAL A 189 -9.36 -20.54 -9.67
N VAL A 190 -10.06 -21.40 -8.94
CA VAL A 190 -10.18 -22.84 -9.26
C VAL A 190 -10.69 -23.07 -10.68
N GLY A 191 -11.70 -22.31 -11.12
CA GLY A 191 -12.29 -22.51 -12.45
C GLY A 191 -11.47 -21.93 -13.62
N LYS A 192 -10.69 -20.87 -13.40
CA LYS A 192 -10.09 -20.07 -14.50
C LYS A 192 -8.64 -19.66 -14.31
N GLY A 193 -8.13 -19.63 -13.07
CA GLY A 193 -6.77 -19.20 -12.74
C GLY A 193 -5.71 -20.25 -13.06
N GLU A 194 -4.45 -19.91 -12.80
CA GLU A 194 -3.29 -20.79 -12.94
C GLU A 194 -2.97 -21.53 -11.63
N CYS A 195 -3.16 -20.88 -10.48
CA CYS A 195 -2.95 -21.44 -9.14
C CYS A 195 -4.21 -22.14 -8.59
N ARG A 196 -4.80 -23.03 -9.40
CA ARG A 196 -6.08 -23.72 -9.09
C ARG A 196 -5.98 -24.64 -7.89
N ASP A 197 -4.89 -25.39 -7.79
CA ASP A 197 -4.69 -26.38 -6.74
C ASP A 197 -4.54 -25.71 -5.37
N GLU A 198 -3.76 -24.64 -5.29
CA GLU A 198 -3.65 -23.78 -4.10
C GLU A 198 -5.00 -23.19 -3.70
N ALA A 199 -5.77 -22.66 -4.67
CA ALA A 199 -7.09 -22.10 -4.38
C ALA A 199 -8.06 -23.17 -3.85
N GLN A 200 -8.00 -24.40 -4.40
CA GLN A 200 -8.83 -25.52 -3.92
C GLN A 200 -8.45 -25.94 -2.50
N GLN A 201 -7.15 -25.98 -2.17
CA GLN A 201 -6.69 -26.26 -0.82
C GLN A 201 -7.18 -25.21 0.19
N LEU A 202 -7.13 -23.93 -0.19
CA LEU A 202 -7.64 -22.83 0.65
C LEU A 202 -9.15 -22.95 0.87
N LEU A 203 -9.93 -23.27 -0.16
CA LEU A 203 -11.38 -23.52 -0.04
C LEU A 203 -11.68 -24.64 0.95
N ASN A 204 -10.99 -25.78 0.80
CA ASN A 204 -11.18 -26.94 1.67
C ASN A 204 -10.88 -26.60 3.15
N LYS A 205 -9.84 -25.80 3.40
CA LYS A 205 -9.51 -25.32 4.76
C LYS A 205 -10.61 -24.46 5.36
N GLY A 206 -11.20 -23.57 4.57
CA GLY A 206 -12.26 -22.68 5.05
C GLY A 206 -13.61 -23.36 5.24
N ASP A 207 -13.94 -24.36 4.42
CA ASP A 207 -15.17 -25.14 4.55
C ASP A 207 -15.10 -26.13 5.73
N ALA A 208 -13.90 -26.52 6.19
CA ALA A 208 -13.68 -27.37 7.36
C ALA A 208 -13.79 -26.62 8.72
N ARG A 209 -13.97 -25.30 8.72
CA ARG A 209 -14.09 -24.42 9.91
C ARG A 209 -15.47 -23.79 10.03
#